data_AF-A0A6A6KU10-F1
#
_entry.id   AF-A0A6A6KU10-F1
#
_cell.length_a   1.000
_cell.length_b   1.000
_cell.length_c   1.000
_cell.angle_alpha   90.00
_cell.angle_beta   90.00
_cell.angle_gamma   90.00
#
_symmetry.space_group_name_H-M   'P 1'
#
loop_
_entity.id
_entity.type
_entity.pdbx_description
1 polymer ?
#
loop_
_entity_poly.entity_id
_entity_poly.type
_entity_poly.pdbx_seq_one_letter_code
_entity_poly.pdbx_strand_id
1 'polypeptide(L)'
;MRLSSASADDRAGSGDYRDAETLFRKKPISQIRDVETATRKQIQDKKEELRQLVGNRYRDLIDSADSIVLMKSSCESISSNVASIQTNIRSLSASPVSETPKFSNSNPARLRIYGIACRVKYLVDTPENIWGCLDESMFLEAAGRYIRARHVHFNLTLSNNANADSCAEWDHTKILSIFPLLQHQWQIVESFKAQISQRSRERLLDPGLDIGAYADALAAVAVIDELDPKQVLGLFLDARKSWILQKLATFGGNDNNAATGEVVVSVFCEVLKIIQVSVAQVGELFLRVLNDMPLFYKVILCSPPASQLFGGIPNPDGEVRLWKLFRERLESAMVTLNKQYIARTCMTWLRDSGGEVVSNRNGKYLIDAIATGGELSLAEKLIRETMDSKQVLQGVWTGSRVFLGLRLSCPGVGFES
;
A
#
# COMPACT_ATOMS: atom_id res chain seq x y z
N MET A 1 1.74 20.35 -23.02
CA MET A 1 0.71 21.25 -23.55
C MET A 1 -0.25 20.46 -24.44
N ARG A 2 -1.36 19.98 -23.87
CA ARG A 2 -2.51 19.54 -24.66
C ARG A 2 -3.46 20.73 -24.72
N LEU A 3 -3.73 21.22 -25.93
CA LEU A 3 -4.79 22.18 -26.19
C LEU A 3 -6.12 21.45 -25.94
N SER A 4 -6.74 21.73 -24.80
CA SER A 4 -8.11 21.30 -24.53
C SER A 4 -9.05 22.07 -25.45
N SER A 5 -9.60 21.35 -26.42
CA SER A 5 -10.72 21.76 -27.26
C SER A 5 -11.95 22.01 -26.39
N ALA A 6 -12.22 23.27 -26.08
CA ALA A 6 -13.45 23.69 -25.44
C ALA A 6 -14.50 24.02 -26.51
N SER A 7 -15.52 23.15 -26.52
CA SER A 7 -16.91 23.32 -26.95
C SER A 7 -17.19 24.10 -28.23
N ALA A 8 -17.53 23.35 -29.28
CA ALA A 8 -18.18 23.82 -30.49
C ALA A 8 -19.72 23.89 -30.35
N ASP A 9 -20.25 24.02 -29.13
CA ASP A 9 -21.69 23.96 -28.86
C ASP A 9 -22.15 25.24 -28.14
N ASP A 10 -22.36 26.30 -28.93
CA ASP A 10 -23.29 27.39 -28.62
C ASP A 10 -23.64 28.25 -29.86
N ARG A 11 -23.55 27.65 -31.07
CA ARG A 11 -23.88 28.30 -32.34
C ARG A 11 -25.28 27.96 -32.86
N ALA A 12 -26.18 27.49 -32.00
CA ALA A 12 -27.57 27.22 -32.36
C ALA A 12 -28.50 28.25 -31.69
N GLY A 13 -28.64 29.43 -32.29
CA GLY A 13 -29.61 30.44 -31.81
C GLY A 13 -29.46 31.87 -32.35
N SER A 14 -28.33 32.21 -32.97
CA SER A 14 -28.04 33.59 -33.41
C SER A 14 -28.10 33.77 -34.94
N GLY A 15 -28.89 32.96 -35.64
CA GLY A 15 -28.91 32.91 -37.11
C GLY A 15 -29.89 33.84 -37.81
N ASP A 16 -31.00 34.25 -37.17
CA ASP A 16 -32.14 34.83 -37.90
C ASP A 16 -32.17 36.38 -37.93
N TYR A 17 -31.15 37.04 -37.38
CA TYR A 17 -31.06 38.50 -37.30
C TYR A 17 -29.94 39.11 -38.15
N ARG A 18 -29.22 38.29 -38.93
CA ARG A 18 -28.06 38.75 -39.72
C ARG A 18 -28.44 39.48 -41.00
N ASP A 19 -29.67 39.30 -41.48
CA ASP A 19 -30.13 39.96 -42.68
C ASP A 19 -31.05 41.13 -42.31
N ALA A 20 -30.46 42.32 -42.21
CA ALA A 20 -31.15 43.55 -41.83
C ALA A 20 -32.39 43.81 -42.71
N GLU A 21 -32.33 43.43 -43.98
CA GLU A 21 -33.42 43.55 -44.96
C GLU A 21 -34.66 42.72 -44.55
N THR A 22 -34.45 41.51 -44.01
CA THR A 22 -35.56 40.66 -43.53
C THR A 22 -36.17 41.17 -42.22
N LEU A 23 -35.36 41.81 -41.37
CA LEU A 23 -35.80 42.44 -40.12
C LEU A 23 -36.73 43.64 -40.39
N PHE A 24 -36.33 44.50 -41.34
CA PHE A 24 -37.11 45.67 -41.73
C PHE A 24 -38.44 45.31 -42.42
N ARG A 25 -38.52 44.17 -43.11
CA ARG A 25 -39.74 43.71 -43.79
C ARG A 25 -40.77 43.04 -42.87
N LYS A 26 -40.32 42.34 -41.82
CA LYS A 26 -41.19 41.47 -41.00
C LYS A 26 -41.65 42.10 -39.68
N LYS A 27 -41.00 43.15 -39.18
CA LYS A 27 -41.27 43.70 -37.84
C LYS A 27 -41.58 45.21 -37.85
N PRO A 28 -42.44 45.69 -36.94
CA PRO A 28 -42.71 47.12 -36.78
C PRO A 28 -41.50 47.87 -36.21
N ILE A 29 -41.43 49.18 -36.45
CA ILE A 29 -40.26 50.03 -36.15
C ILE A 29 -39.85 50.04 -34.66
N SER A 30 -40.79 49.83 -33.74
CA SER A 30 -40.52 49.74 -32.30
C SER A 30 -39.68 48.52 -31.94
N GLN A 31 -40.04 47.35 -32.46
CA GLN A 31 -39.30 46.11 -32.23
C GLN A 31 -37.90 46.14 -32.87
N ILE A 32 -37.73 46.89 -33.95
CA ILE A 32 -36.42 47.09 -34.59
C ILE A 32 -35.49 47.92 -33.69
N ARG A 33 -36.01 48.95 -33.00
CA ARG A 33 -35.24 49.73 -32.00
C ARG A 33 -34.87 48.89 -30.77
N ASP A 34 -35.76 47.99 -30.34
CA ASP A 34 -35.45 47.06 -29.25
C ASP A 34 -34.33 46.07 -29.66
N VAL A 35 -34.34 45.58 -30.90
CA VAL A 35 -33.25 44.75 -31.44
C VAL A 35 -31.95 45.55 -31.58
N GLU A 36 -32.01 46.82 -32.02
CA GLU A 36 -30.83 47.70 -32.10
C GLU A 36 -30.20 47.92 -30.72
N THR A 37 -31.01 48.28 -29.72
CA THR A 37 -30.54 48.53 -28.35
C THR A 37 -30.00 47.26 -27.70
N ALA A 38 -30.66 46.11 -27.88
CA ALA A 38 -30.16 44.81 -27.45
C ALA A 38 -28.83 44.44 -28.13
N THR A 39 -28.72 44.69 -29.44
CA THR A 39 -27.48 44.44 -30.19
C THR A 39 -26.34 45.35 -29.72
N ARG A 40 -26.61 46.64 -29.48
CA ARG A 40 -25.63 47.57 -28.89
C ARG A 40 -25.17 47.11 -27.51
N LYS A 41 -26.08 46.63 -26.67
CA LYS A 41 -25.74 46.07 -25.36
C LYS A 41 -24.84 44.83 -25.50
N GLN A 42 -25.20 43.89 -26.36
CA GLN A 42 -24.36 42.70 -26.63
C GLN A 42 -22.97 43.06 -27.17
N ILE A 43 -22.85 44.09 -28.01
CA ILE A 43 -21.56 44.59 -28.48
C ILE A 43 -20.73 45.11 -27.31
N GLN A 44 -21.35 45.88 -26.41
CA GLN A 44 -20.66 46.43 -25.25
C GLN A 44 -20.24 45.34 -24.26
N ASP A 45 -21.12 44.37 -24.00
CA ASP A 45 -20.83 43.22 -23.13
C ASP A 45 -19.67 42.39 -23.70
N LYS A 46 -19.71 42.06 -25.01
CA LYS A 46 -18.60 41.33 -25.68
C LYS A 46 -17.29 42.12 -25.70
N LYS A 47 -17.37 43.46 -25.80
CA LYS A 47 -16.18 44.32 -25.74
C LYS A 47 -15.53 44.26 -24.35
N GLU A 48 -16.33 44.25 -23.29
CA GLU A 48 -15.83 44.12 -21.92
C GLU A 48 -15.32 42.70 -21.64
N GLU A 49 -16.01 41.65 -22.10
CA GLU A 49 -15.53 40.27 -22.03
C GLU A 49 -14.18 40.10 -22.73
N LEU A 50 -14.01 40.68 -23.93
CA LEU A 50 -12.73 40.66 -24.63
C LEU A 50 -11.64 41.40 -23.85
N ARG A 51 -11.98 42.55 -23.24
CA ARG A 51 -11.02 43.32 -22.43
C ARG A 51 -10.56 42.52 -21.21
N GLN A 52 -11.46 41.83 -20.53
CA GLN A 52 -11.15 40.99 -19.38
C GLN A 52 -10.38 39.73 -19.78
N LEU A 53 -10.78 39.05 -20.86
CA LEU A 53 -10.10 37.84 -21.33
C LEU A 53 -8.66 38.15 -21.77
N VAL A 54 -8.46 39.24 -22.52
CA VAL A 54 -7.14 39.67 -22.97
C VAL A 54 -6.31 40.19 -21.80
N GLY A 55 -6.92 40.97 -20.88
CA GLY A 55 -6.25 41.45 -19.67
C GLY A 55 -5.78 40.33 -18.76
N ASN A 56 -6.61 39.32 -18.54
CA ASN A 56 -6.25 38.14 -17.74
C ASN A 56 -5.14 37.34 -18.43
N ARG A 57 -5.22 37.11 -19.75
CA ARG A 57 -4.15 36.41 -20.49
C ARG A 57 -2.81 37.15 -20.44
N TYR A 58 -2.79 38.48 -20.53
CA TYR A 58 -1.56 39.25 -20.38
C TYR A 58 -1.02 39.19 -18.95
N ARG A 59 -1.89 39.26 -17.94
CA ARG A 59 -1.48 39.12 -16.54
C ARG A 59 -0.88 37.73 -16.27
N ASP A 60 -1.55 36.67 -16.70
CA ASP A 60 -1.07 35.29 -16.54
C ASP A 60 0.29 35.07 -17.24
N LEU A 61 0.51 35.69 -18.40
CA LEU A 61 1.79 35.65 -19.12
C LEU A 61 2.91 36.38 -18.35
N ILE A 62 2.60 37.52 -17.73
CA ILE A 62 3.54 38.28 -16.90
C ILE A 62 3.86 37.48 -15.63
N ASP A 63 2.85 36.98 -14.93
CA ASP A 63 3.03 36.19 -13.70
C ASP A 63 3.82 34.90 -13.99
N SER A 64 3.60 34.28 -15.14
CA SER A 64 4.39 33.14 -15.60
C SER A 64 5.86 33.52 -15.87
N ALA A 65 6.11 34.68 -16.47
CA ALA A 65 7.46 35.17 -16.72
C ALA A 65 8.21 35.48 -15.40
N ASP A 66 7.54 36.12 -14.44
CA ASP A 66 8.10 36.40 -13.12
C ASP A 66 8.40 35.11 -12.35
N SER A 67 7.51 34.12 -12.43
CA SER A 67 7.73 32.79 -11.84
C SER A 67 8.97 32.10 -12.43
N ILE A 68 9.22 32.24 -13.73
CA ILE A 68 10.43 31.70 -14.38
C ILE A 68 11.69 32.40 -13.88
N VAL A 69 11.64 33.73 -13.70
CA VAL A 69 12.77 34.50 -13.16
C VAL A 69 13.08 34.08 -11.71
N LEU A 70 12.04 33.94 -10.87
CA LEU A 70 12.19 33.44 -9.49
C LEU A 70 12.73 32.01 -9.44
N MET A 71 12.30 31.16 -10.37
CA MET A 71 12.82 29.79 -10.48
C MET A 71 14.30 29.81 -10.85
N LYS A 72 14.72 30.69 -11.77
CA LYS A 72 16.14 30.86 -12.12
C LYS A 72 16.99 31.28 -10.93
N SER A 73 16.58 32.32 -10.19
CA SER A 73 17.34 32.79 -9.01
C SER A 73 17.41 31.72 -7.91
N SER A 74 16.34 30.94 -7.76
CA SER A 74 16.31 29.80 -6.83
C SER A 74 17.30 28.70 -7.26
N CYS A 75 17.35 28.37 -8.55
CA CYS A 75 18.32 27.41 -9.08
C CYS A 75 19.78 27.88 -8.90
N GLU A 76 20.07 29.16 -9.12
CA GLU A 76 21.39 29.75 -8.88
C GLU A 76 21.78 29.66 -7.40
N SER A 77 20.84 29.95 -6.49
CA SER A 77 21.04 29.82 -5.05
C SER A 77 21.32 28.37 -4.63
N ILE A 78 20.55 27.41 -5.16
CA ILE A 78 20.79 25.98 -4.91
C ILE A 78 22.17 25.56 -5.41
N SER A 79 22.56 25.99 -6.61
CA SER A 79 23.87 25.67 -7.19
C SER A 79 25.02 26.21 -6.32
N SER A 80 24.91 27.46 -5.87
CA SER A 80 25.87 28.08 -4.94
C SER A 80 25.96 27.31 -3.62
N ASN A 81 24.82 26.92 -3.04
CA ASN A 81 24.79 26.14 -1.80
C ASN A 81 25.47 24.77 -1.97
N VAL A 82 25.21 24.08 -3.08
CA VAL A 82 25.86 22.80 -3.39
C VAL A 82 27.37 22.97 -3.55
N ALA A 83 27.82 24.04 -4.23
CA ALA A 83 29.24 24.33 -4.38
C ALA A 83 29.92 24.65 -3.03
N SER A 84 29.23 25.38 -2.14
CA SER A 84 29.70 25.63 -0.76
C SER A 84 29.81 24.32 0.03
N ILE A 85 28.80 23.44 -0.03
CA ILE A 85 28.85 22.12 0.61
C ILE A 85 30.04 21.31 0.08
N GLN A 86 30.25 21.25 -1.24
CA GLN A 86 31.39 20.53 -1.83
C GLN A 86 32.73 21.11 -1.36
N THR A 87 32.84 22.43 -1.27
CA THR A 87 34.06 23.11 -0.80
C THR A 87 34.31 22.81 0.68
N ASN A 88 33.26 22.84 1.50
CA ASN A 88 33.34 22.49 2.92
C ASN A 88 33.76 21.03 3.12
N ILE A 89 33.16 20.09 2.39
CA ILE A 89 33.56 18.67 2.42
C ILE A 89 35.02 18.52 2.00
N ARG A 90 35.45 19.20 0.94
CA ARG A 90 36.86 19.17 0.51
C ARG A 90 37.78 19.75 1.58
N SER A 91 37.42 20.86 2.22
CA SER A 91 38.21 21.46 3.31
C SER A 91 38.34 20.52 4.52
N LEU A 92 37.26 19.81 4.87
CA LEU A 92 37.28 18.79 5.92
C LEU A 92 38.16 17.60 5.53
N SER A 93 38.16 17.20 4.25
CA SER A 93 39.01 16.11 3.76
C SER A 93 40.48 16.50 3.57
N ALA A 94 40.76 17.79 3.35
CA ALA A 94 42.10 18.34 3.10
C ALA A 94 42.76 18.90 4.36
N SER A 95 42.03 19.03 5.48
CA SER A 95 42.62 19.36 6.77
C SER A 95 43.71 18.32 7.08
N PRO A 96 44.96 18.75 7.32
CA PRO A 96 46.05 17.82 7.57
C PRO A 96 45.69 16.97 8.80
N VAL A 97 45.97 15.68 8.68
CA VAL A 97 45.75 14.57 9.65
C VAL A 97 46.46 14.79 11.01
N SER A 98 46.88 16.01 11.34
CA SER A 98 47.74 16.34 12.47
C SER A 98 47.01 16.83 13.72
N GLU A 99 45.72 17.19 13.65
CA GLU A 99 44.96 17.69 14.82
C GLU A 99 43.70 16.87 15.17
N THR A 100 43.54 15.68 14.60
CA THR A 100 42.76 14.65 15.29
C THR A 100 43.68 14.02 16.34
N PRO A 101 43.23 13.78 17.58
CA PRO A 101 44.03 13.04 18.55
C PRO A 101 44.35 11.70 17.89
N LYS A 102 45.64 11.53 17.60
CA LYS A 102 46.19 10.33 16.98
C LYS A 102 45.78 9.14 17.83
N PHE A 103 44.72 8.42 17.45
CA PHE A 103 44.58 7.00 17.76
C PHE A 103 45.65 6.23 16.96
N SER A 104 46.92 6.66 17.02
CA SER A 104 48.04 6.09 16.26
C SER A 104 48.56 4.79 16.85
N ASN A 105 47.73 4.07 17.60
CA ASN A 105 47.96 2.68 17.97
C ASN A 105 46.63 1.95 17.91
N SER A 106 46.00 1.98 16.74
CA SER A 106 44.89 1.09 16.46
C SER A 106 45.44 -0.32 16.33
N ASN A 107 45.64 -0.98 17.48
CA ASN A 107 46.03 -2.39 17.50
C ASN A 107 45.01 -3.15 16.65
N PRO A 108 45.40 -3.80 15.56
CA PRO A 108 44.47 -4.47 14.66
C PRO A 108 43.65 -5.54 15.37
N ALA A 109 44.18 -6.13 16.45
CA ALA A 109 43.42 -7.03 17.32
C ALA A 109 42.29 -6.31 18.07
N ARG A 110 42.51 -5.08 18.55
CA ARG A 110 41.46 -4.28 19.22
C ARG A 110 40.35 -3.86 18.27
N LEU A 111 40.67 -3.49 17.03
CA LEU A 111 39.66 -3.18 16.01
C LEU A 111 38.81 -4.40 15.66
N ARG A 112 39.43 -5.59 15.57
CA ARG A 112 38.70 -6.84 15.32
C ARG A 112 37.79 -7.20 16.49
N ILE A 113 38.27 -7.12 17.73
CA ILE A 113 37.46 -7.34 18.93
C ILE A 113 36.28 -6.35 18.98
N TYR A 114 36.53 -5.09 18.65
CA TYR A 114 35.48 -4.07 18.56
C TYR A 114 34.43 -4.42 17.49
N GLY A 115 34.86 -4.89 16.32
CA GLY A 115 33.94 -5.33 15.26
C GLY A 115 33.09 -6.54 15.65
N ILE A 116 33.63 -7.48 16.42
CA ILE A 116 32.89 -8.60 17.01
C ILE A 116 31.91 -8.07 18.07
N ALA A 117 32.39 -7.22 18.99
CA ALA A 117 31.57 -6.65 20.06
C ALA A 117 30.37 -5.87 19.51
N CYS A 118 30.53 -5.12 18.41
CA CYS A 118 29.43 -4.42 17.75
C CYS A 118 28.38 -5.36 17.15
N ARG A 119 28.81 -6.50 16.59
CA ARG A 119 27.91 -7.54 16.07
C ARG A 119 27.18 -8.28 17.21
N VAL A 120 27.89 -8.58 18.30
CA VAL A 120 27.28 -9.12 19.53
C VAL A 120 26.26 -8.12 20.08
N LYS A 121 26.61 -6.83 20.17
CA LYS A 121 25.71 -5.76 20.59
C LYS A 121 24.45 -5.71 19.70
N TYR A 122 24.62 -5.78 18.38
CA TYR A 122 23.48 -5.82 17.45
C TYR A 122 22.51 -6.97 17.77
N LEU A 123 23.02 -8.15 18.12
CA LEU A 123 22.20 -9.31 18.52
C LEU A 123 21.55 -9.13 19.90
N VAL A 124 22.24 -8.48 20.84
CA VAL A 124 21.69 -8.14 22.16
C VAL A 124 20.55 -7.13 22.05
N ASP A 125 20.68 -6.13 21.19
CA ASP A 125 19.66 -5.09 20.97
C ASP A 125 18.49 -5.61 20.10
N THR A 126 18.65 -6.74 19.41
CA THR A 126 17.65 -7.25 18.44
C THR A 126 16.28 -7.56 19.06
N PRO A 127 16.17 -8.29 20.20
CA PRO A 127 14.89 -8.56 20.85
C PRO A 127 14.06 -7.32 21.16
N GLU A 128 14.68 -6.26 21.70
CA GLU A 128 13.99 -5.02 22.04
C GLU A 128 13.43 -4.33 20.79
N ASN A 129 14.23 -4.30 19.72
CA ASN A 129 13.77 -3.75 18.44
C ASN A 129 12.62 -4.57 17.83
N ILE A 130 12.69 -5.90 17.90
CA ILE A 130 11.60 -6.77 17.41
C ILE A 130 10.33 -6.55 18.24
N TRP A 131 10.43 -6.51 19.57
CA TRP A 131 9.29 -6.23 20.44
C TRP A 131 8.66 -4.88 20.15
N GLY A 132 9.45 -3.81 20.06
CA GLY A 132 8.92 -2.48 19.71
C GLY A 132 8.18 -2.47 18.37
N CYS A 133 8.72 -3.16 17.36
CA CYS A 133 8.03 -3.30 16.07
C CYS A 133 6.73 -4.11 16.19
N LEU A 134 6.69 -5.18 17.00
CA LEU A 134 5.49 -5.98 17.20
C LEU A 134 4.39 -5.20 17.93
N ASP A 135 4.75 -4.37 18.92
CA ASP A 135 3.82 -3.51 19.67
C ASP A 135 3.24 -2.39 18.80
N GLU A 136 4.05 -1.83 17.90
CA GLU A 136 3.63 -0.83 16.91
C GLU A 136 2.94 -1.45 15.67
N SER A 137 2.77 -2.77 15.62
CA SER A 137 2.20 -3.51 14.49
C SER A 137 2.96 -3.38 13.16
N MET A 138 4.27 -3.12 13.22
CA MET A 138 5.21 -3.14 12.10
C MET A 138 5.83 -4.53 11.93
N PHE A 139 5.04 -5.49 11.45
CA PHE A 139 5.42 -6.89 11.36
C PHE A 139 6.52 -7.13 10.31
N LEU A 140 6.50 -6.44 9.18
CA LEU A 140 7.53 -6.62 8.15
C LEU A 140 8.90 -6.12 8.64
N GLU A 141 8.93 -5.01 9.38
CA GLU A 141 10.18 -4.48 9.96
C GLU A 141 10.72 -5.43 11.04
N ALA A 142 9.85 -6.01 11.87
CA ALA A 142 10.21 -7.07 12.82
C ALA A 142 10.82 -8.28 12.12
N ALA A 143 10.19 -8.77 11.04
CA ALA A 143 10.71 -9.86 10.22
C ALA A 143 12.06 -9.52 9.60
N GLY A 144 12.20 -8.31 9.04
CA GLY A 144 13.46 -7.81 8.48
C GLY A 144 14.56 -7.71 9.53
N ARG A 145 14.25 -7.25 10.75
CA ARG A 145 15.19 -7.20 11.89
C ARG A 145 15.69 -8.60 12.27
N TYR A 146 14.80 -9.58 12.35
CA TYR A 146 15.15 -10.99 12.59
C TYR A 146 16.08 -11.55 11.50
N ILE A 147 15.76 -11.38 10.21
CA ILE A 147 16.60 -11.89 9.11
C ILE A 147 17.99 -11.25 9.13
N ARG A 148 18.07 -9.92 9.39
CA ARG A 148 19.37 -9.24 9.54
C ARG A 148 20.17 -9.79 10.71
N ALA A 149 19.55 -10.02 11.86
CA ALA A 149 20.20 -10.64 13.01
C ALA A 149 20.72 -12.05 12.68
N ARG A 150 19.96 -12.83 11.91
CA ARG A 150 20.42 -14.14 11.41
C ARG A 150 21.67 -14.03 10.56
N HIS A 151 21.78 -13.04 9.68
CA HIS A 151 22.98 -12.80 8.88
C HIS A 151 24.18 -12.36 9.74
N VAL A 152 23.96 -11.52 10.75
CA VAL A 152 25.00 -11.09 11.70
C VAL A 152 25.51 -12.30 12.49
N HIS A 153 24.61 -13.12 13.03
CA HIS A 153 24.97 -14.34 13.75
C HIS A 153 25.68 -15.35 12.85
N PHE A 154 25.22 -15.52 11.62
CA PHE A 154 25.87 -16.38 10.64
C PHE A 154 27.30 -15.91 10.33
N ASN A 155 27.54 -14.61 10.15
CA ASN A 155 28.91 -14.10 9.95
C ASN A 155 29.81 -14.31 11.18
N LEU A 156 29.28 -14.14 12.39
CA LEU A 156 30.02 -14.42 13.63
C LEU A 156 30.42 -15.91 13.72
N THR A 157 29.62 -16.81 13.17
CA THR A 157 29.85 -18.27 13.23
C THR A 157 30.60 -18.82 12.01
N LEU A 158 30.46 -18.22 10.82
CA LEU A 158 31.09 -18.67 9.56
C LEU A 158 32.51 -18.14 9.35
N SER A 159 33.01 -17.17 10.13
CA SER A 159 34.46 -16.87 10.23
C SER A 159 35.32 -18.09 10.65
N ASN A 160 34.72 -19.27 10.76
CA ASN A 160 35.29 -20.57 11.02
C ASN A 160 35.61 -21.42 9.76
N ASN A 161 35.17 -21.05 8.54
CA ASN A 161 35.13 -22.00 7.39
C ASN A 161 35.66 -21.48 6.03
N ALA A 162 36.38 -20.35 5.96
CA ALA A 162 36.91 -19.86 4.68
C ALA A 162 38.42 -19.54 4.75
N ASN A 163 39.20 -20.57 4.41
CA ASN A 163 40.60 -20.52 3.96
C ASN A 163 41.65 -20.08 4.98
N ALA A 164 42.44 -21.08 5.41
CA ALA A 164 43.53 -21.08 6.36
C ALA A 164 44.74 -20.17 6.07
N ASP A 165 44.61 -19.13 5.23
CA ASP A 165 45.73 -18.29 4.79
C ASP A 165 45.43 -16.79 5.00
N SER A 166 45.11 -16.37 6.22
CA SER A 166 45.46 -15.01 6.66
C SER A 166 45.49 -14.89 8.19
N CYS A 167 46.63 -14.40 8.66
CA CYS A 167 47.04 -14.22 10.05
C CYS A 167 45.91 -13.79 11.03
N ALA A 168 45.62 -14.68 11.99
CA ALA A 168 44.79 -14.51 13.20
C ALA A 168 43.25 -14.49 13.02
N GLU A 169 42.72 -15.57 12.46
CA GLU A 169 41.31 -15.99 12.60
C GLU A 169 40.92 -16.14 14.07
N TRP A 170 39.80 -15.52 14.42
CA TRP A 170 39.19 -15.67 15.74
C TRP A 170 38.18 -16.81 15.66
N ASP A 171 38.63 -17.98 16.08
CA ASP A 171 37.83 -19.21 16.20
C ASP A 171 36.56 -18.96 17.04
N HIS A 172 35.42 -19.54 16.64
CA HIS A 172 34.13 -19.39 17.32
C HIS A 172 34.23 -19.70 18.82
N THR A 173 35.09 -20.65 19.18
CA THR A 173 35.42 -21.02 20.56
C THR A 173 35.98 -19.85 21.37
N LYS A 174 36.77 -18.98 20.74
CA LYS A 174 37.27 -17.76 21.38
C LYS A 174 36.16 -16.71 21.51
N ILE A 175 35.21 -16.61 20.55
CA ILE A 175 34.06 -15.67 20.67
C ILE A 175 33.28 -16.03 21.92
N LEU A 176 32.99 -17.32 22.10
CA LEU A 176 32.25 -17.81 23.25
C LEU A 176 33.02 -17.66 24.56
N SER A 177 34.37 -17.65 24.54
CA SER A 177 35.13 -17.38 25.77
C SER A 177 35.07 -15.90 26.20
N ILE A 178 34.99 -14.95 25.25
CA ILE A 178 34.77 -13.53 25.58
C ILE A 178 33.28 -13.23 25.84
N PHE A 179 32.39 -13.86 25.08
CA PHE A 179 30.94 -13.63 25.10
C PHE A 179 30.18 -14.95 25.34
N PRO A 180 30.25 -15.53 26.55
CA PRO A 180 29.67 -16.84 26.85
C PRO A 180 28.15 -16.87 26.73
N LEU A 181 27.50 -15.72 26.88
CA LEU A 181 26.04 -15.60 26.78
C LEU A 181 25.54 -15.44 25.34
N LEU A 182 26.42 -15.38 24.34
CA LEU A 182 26.03 -15.18 22.94
C LEU A 182 25.09 -16.30 22.45
N GLN A 183 25.37 -17.54 22.82
CA GLN A 183 24.54 -18.68 22.43
C GLN A 183 23.13 -18.56 23.02
N HIS A 184 23.03 -18.21 24.31
CA HIS A 184 21.74 -17.99 24.97
C HIS A 184 20.98 -16.83 24.33
N GLN A 185 21.66 -15.71 24.06
CA GLN A 185 21.06 -14.56 23.40
C GLN A 185 20.52 -14.90 22.02
N TRP A 186 21.26 -15.73 21.25
CA TRP A 186 20.79 -16.20 19.95
C TRP A 186 19.53 -17.05 20.05
N GLN A 187 19.40 -17.92 21.06
CA GLN A 187 18.16 -18.70 21.26
C GLN A 187 16.93 -17.81 21.48
N ILE A 188 17.09 -16.70 22.21
CA ILE A 188 16.02 -15.71 22.38
C ILE A 188 15.64 -15.11 21.03
N VAL A 189 16.62 -14.66 20.24
CA VAL A 189 16.39 -14.10 18.90
C VAL A 189 15.71 -15.12 17.98
N GLU A 190 16.12 -16.39 18.02
CA GLU A 190 15.55 -17.46 17.21
C GLU A 190 14.09 -17.74 17.56
N SER A 191 13.72 -17.63 18.84
CA SER A 191 12.33 -17.81 19.29
C SER A 191 11.36 -16.79 18.68
N PHE A 192 11.83 -15.60 18.29
CA PHE A 192 10.99 -14.58 17.66
C PHE A 192 10.51 -14.98 16.27
N LYS A 193 11.17 -15.92 15.60
CA LYS A 193 10.69 -16.42 14.30
C LYS A 193 9.24 -16.90 14.42
N ALA A 194 8.96 -17.76 15.41
CA ALA A 194 7.62 -18.27 15.67
C ALA A 194 6.67 -17.17 16.14
N GLN A 195 7.13 -16.26 17.00
CA GLN A 195 6.30 -15.17 17.54
C GLN A 195 5.86 -14.18 16.46
N ILE A 196 6.77 -13.73 15.59
CA ILE A 196 6.46 -12.84 14.46
C ILE A 196 5.44 -13.54 13.55
N SER A 197 5.68 -14.81 13.22
CA SER A 197 4.82 -15.63 12.37
C SER A 197 3.41 -15.81 12.96
N GLN A 198 3.30 -16.08 14.26
CA GLN A 198 2.03 -16.22 14.98
C GLN A 198 1.28 -14.88 15.07
N ARG A 199 1.92 -13.82 15.59
CA ARG A 199 1.29 -12.51 15.78
C ARG A 199 0.84 -11.89 14.45
N SER A 200 1.61 -12.09 13.38
CA SER A 200 1.22 -11.64 12.04
C SER A 200 -0.03 -12.37 11.53
N ARG A 201 -0.18 -13.67 11.81
CA ARG A 201 -1.41 -14.42 11.48
C ARG A 201 -2.60 -13.99 12.32
N GLU A 202 -2.40 -13.74 13.61
CA GLU A 202 -3.43 -13.18 14.49
C GLU A 202 -3.90 -11.82 13.98
N ARG A 203 -2.99 -10.97 13.48
CA ARG A 203 -3.33 -9.69 12.86
C ARG A 203 -4.24 -9.81 11.64
N LEU A 204 -4.12 -10.89 10.86
CA LEU A 204 -5.03 -11.16 9.73
C LEU A 204 -6.44 -11.49 10.20
N LEU A 205 -6.61 -11.87 11.47
CA LEU A 205 -7.90 -12.18 12.07
C LEU A 205 -8.60 -10.95 12.68
N ASP A 206 -7.94 -9.79 12.73
CA ASP A 206 -8.54 -8.56 13.26
C ASP A 206 -9.47 -7.90 12.22
N PRO A 207 -10.75 -7.65 12.54
CA PRO A 207 -11.69 -7.01 11.61
C PRO A 207 -11.46 -5.51 11.49
N GLY A 208 -11.68 -4.96 10.29
CA GLY A 208 -11.80 -3.52 10.06
C GLY A 208 -10.47 -2.74 10.01
N LEU A 209 -9.34 -3.40 9.79
CA LEU A 209 -8.06 -2.72 9.61
C LEU A 209 -7.92 -2.10 8.21
N ASP A 210 -6.99 -1.15 8.11
CA ASP A 210 -6.54 -0.65 6.82
C ASP A 210 -5.86 -1.76 6.00
N ILE A 211 -5.96 -1.65 4.68
CA ILE A 211 -5.38 -2.66 3.78
C ILE A 211 -3.85 -2.72 3.87
N GLY A 212 -3.19 -1.60 4.19
CA GLY A 212 -1.76 -1.56 4.46
C GLY A 212 -1.36 -2.44 5.64
N ALA A 213 -2.17 -2.51 6.69
CA ALA A 213 -1.90 -3.36 7.85
C ALA A 213 -2.00 -4.86 7.51
N TYR A 214 -2.96 -5.26 6.66
CA TYR A 214 -3.01 -6.63 6.16
C TYR A 214 -1.83 -6.93 5.22
N ALA A 215 -1.42 -5.98 4.38
CA ALA A 215 -0.27 -6.14 3.49
C ALA A 215 1.03 -6.34 4.27
N ASP A 216 1.25 -5.56 5.33
CA ASP A 216 2.41 -5.66 6.21
C ASP A 216 2.47 -7.01 6.94
N ALA A 217 1.35 -7.44 7.54
CA ALA A 217 1.25 -8.75 8.20
C ALA A 217 1.47 -9.92 7.22
N LEU A 218 0.88 -9.87 6.02
CA LEU A 218 1.10 -10.88 4.98
C LEU A 218 2.56 -10.92 4.52
N ALA A 219 3.19 -9.75 4.34
CA ALA A 219 4.58 -9.64 3.94
C ALA A 219 5.52 -10.22 5.01
N ALA A 220 5.23 -9.97 6.29
CA ALA A 220 5.99 -10.54 7.40
C ALA A 220 5.93 -12.06 7.44
N VAL A 221 4.73 -12.65 7.32
CA VAL A 221 4.56 -14.12 7.27
C VAL A 221 5.28 -14.69 6.04
N ALA A 222 5.13 -14.06 4.88
CA ALA A 222 5.79 -14.50 3.65
C ALA A 222 7.32 -14.54 3.77
N VAL A 223 7.91 -13.54 4.44
CA VAL A 223 9.37 -13.47 4.67
C VAL A 223 9.84 -14.50 5.71
N ILE A 224 9.11 -14.66 6.82
CA ILE A 224 9.53 -15.53 7.93
C ILE A 224 9.33 -17.02 7.63
N ASP A 225 8.21 -17.37 7.01
CA ASP A 225 7.84 -18.74 6.69
C ASP A 225 8.24 -19.14 5.26
N GLU A 226 8.90 -18.23 4.53
CA GLU A 226 9.38 -18.43 3.15
C GLU A 226 8.25 -18.85 2.17
N LEU A 227 7.07 -18.22 2.31
CA LEU A 227 5.89 -18.54 1.50
C LEU A 227 5.94 -17.90 0.12
N ASP A 228 5.42 -18.61 -0.89
CA ASP A 228 5.20 -18.03 -2.21
C ASP A 228 3.91 -17.17 -2.26
N PRO A 229 3.74 -16.29 -3.26
CA PRO A 229 2.55 -15.46 -3.36
C PRO A 229 1.21 -16.21 -3.45
N LYS A 230 1.21 -17.47 -3.95
CA LYS A 230 -0.01 -18.28 -4.02
C LYS A 230 -0.44 -18.74 -2.63
N GLN A 231 0.52 -19.16 -1.82
CA GLN A 231 0.33 -19.55 -0.43
C GLN A 231 -0.10 -18.35 0.42
N VAL A 232 0.47 -17.17 0.18
CA VAL A 232 0.07 -15.92 0.86
C VAL A 232 -1.38 -15.53 0.52
N LEU A 233 -1.79 -15.65 -0.75
CA LEU A 233 -3.19 -15.45 -1.15
C LEU A 233 -4.12 -16.46 -0.45
N GLY A 234 -3.72 -17.73 -0.39
CA GLY A 234 -4.45 -18.77 0.34
C GLY A 234 -4.62 -18.41 1.82
N LEU A 235 -3.53 -18.04 2.50
CA LEU A 235 -3.52 -17.64 3.90
C LEU A 235 -4.48 -16.47 4.17
N PHE A 236 -4.50 -15.46 3.30
CA PHE A 236 -5.43 -14.34 3.43
C PHE A 236 -6.89 -14.81 3.32
N LEU A 237 -7.20 -15.63 2.33
CA LEU A 237 -8.56 -16.15 2.12
C LEU A 237 -9.01 -17.11 3.24
N ASP A 238 -8.10 -17.89 3.80
CA ASP A 238 -8.37 -18.77 4.94
C ASP A 238 -8.66 -17.98 6.22
N ALA A 239 -7.97 -16.87 6.46
CA ALA A 239 -8.29 -15.95 7.54
C ALA A 239 -9.70 -15.37 7.38
N ARG A 240 -10.07 -14.95 6.16
CA ARG A 240 -11.42 -14.45 5.87
C ARG A 240 -12.50 -15.53 5.98
N LYS A 241 -12.19 -16.77 5.57
CA LYS A 241 -13.07 -17.92 5.78
C LYS A 241 -13.31 -18.17 7.26
N SER A 242 -12.26 -18.05 8.09
CA SER A 242 -12.37 -18.19 9.54
C SER A 242 -13.29 -17.14 10.15
N TRP A 243 -13.29 -15.90 9.66
CA TRP A 243 -14.26 -14.88 10.08
C TRP A 243 -15.70 -15.24 9.74
N ILE A 244 -15.92 -15.72 8.52
CA ILE A 244 -17.25 -16.17 8.10
C ILE A 244 -17.73 -17.29 9.02
N LEU A 245 -16.88 -18.29 9.28
CA LEU A 245 -17.21 -19.41 10.16
C LEU A 245 -17.49 -18.96 11.60
N GLN A 246 -16.73 -18.01 12.14
CA GLN A 246 -16.96 -17.43 13.47
C GLN A 246 -18.32 -16.72 13.54
N LYS A 247 -18.64 -15.87 12.55
CA LYS A 247 -19.94 -15.17 12.48
C LYS A 247 -21.12 -16.12 12.36
N LEU A 248 -20.96 -17.19 11.57
CA LEU A 248 -21.96 -18.25 11.46
C LEU A 248 -22.06 -19.09 12.75
N ALA A 249 -20.96 -19.27 13.50
CA ALA A 249 -20.95 -20.04 14.74
C ALA A 249 -21.62 -19.29 15.91
N THR A 250 -21.51 -17.95 15.96
CA THR A 250 -22.22 -17.12 16.96
C THR A 250 -23.75 -17.34 16.92
N PHE A 251 -24.29 -17.74 15.77
CA PHE A 251 -25.70 -18.11 15.62
C PHE A 251 -26.06 -19.48 16.22
N GLY A 252 -25.16 -20.46 16.15
CA GLY A 252 -25.43 -21.84 16.56
C GLY A 252 -25.17 -22.16 18.03
N GLY A 253 -24.61 -21.24 18.81
CA GLY A 253 -24.18 -21.47 20.21
C GLY A 253 -25.08 -20.91 21.31
N ASN A 254 -26.12 -20.12 20.98
CA ASN A 254 -27.05 -19.57 21.97
C ASN A 254 -28.33 -20.40 22.05
N ASP A 255 -28.28 -21.49 22.82
CA ASP A 255 -29.33 -22.51 22.95
C ASP A 255 -30.66 -22.06 23.62
N ASN A 256 -30.90 -20.78 23.91
CA ASN A 256 -32.08 -20.38 24.68
C ASN A 256 -33.00 -19.31 24.05
N ASN A 257 -32.63 -18.69 22.92
CA ASN A 257 -33.52 -17.76 22.23
C ASN A 257 -33.78 -18.28 20.81
N ALA A 258 -35.04 -18.55 20.47
CA ALA A 258 -35.44 -18.86 19.10
C ALA A 258 -34.94 -17.72 18.19
N ALA A 259 -33.96 -18.03 17.33
CA ALA A 259 -33.38 -17.03 16.45
C ALA A 259 -34.48 -16.48 15.55
N THR A 260 -34.77 -15.19 15.68
CA THR A 260 -35.74 -14.50 14.84
C THR A 260 -35.18 -14.34 13.43
N GLY A 261 -36.05 -14.36 12.41
CA GLY A 261 -35.65 -14.16 11.01
C GLY A 261 -34.78 -12.90 10.79
N GLU A 262 -34.98 -11.85 11.58
CA GLU A 262 -34.16 -10.62 11.54
C GLU A 262 -32.67 -10.85 11.89
N VAL A 263 -32.38 -11.71 12.86
CA VAL A 263 -31.00 -12.02 13.27
C VAL A 263 -30.30 -12.81 12.17
N VAL A 264 -31.00 -13.76 11.55
CA VAL A 264 -30.50 -14.52 10.39
C VAL A 264 -30.14 -13.57 9.25
N VAL A 265 -31.02 -12.62 8.92
CA VAL A 265 -30.79 -11.62 7.87
C VAL A 265 -29.57 -10.76 8.17
N SER A 266 -29.39 -10.32 9.43
CA SER A 266 -28.21 -9.56 9.84
C SER A 266 -26.91 -10.35 9.65
N VAL A 267 -26.90 -11.64 10.01
CA VAL A 267 -25.74 -12.54 9.82
C VAL A 267 -25.41 -12.72 8.34
N PHE A 268 -26.42 -12.95 7.49
CA PHE A 268 -26.22 -13.00 6.04
C PHE A 268 -25.63 -11.69 5.50
N CYS A 269 -26.13 -10.55 5.95
CA CYS A 269 -25.62 -9.24 5.55
C CYS A 269 -24.16 -9.05 6.00
N GLU A 270 -23.79 -9.45 7.22
CA GLU A 270 -22.41 -9.40 7.69
C GLU A 270 -21.47 -10.31 6.88
N VAL A 271 -21.89 -11.56 6.61
CA VAL A 271 -21.10 -12.49 5.81
C VAL A 271 -20.90 -11.97 4.39
N LEU A 272 -21.95 -11.42 3.76
CA LEU A 272 -21.84 -10.80 2.45
C LEU A 272 -20.89 -9.61 2.44
N LYS A 273 -20.93 -8.76 3.47
CA LYS A 273 -19.96 -7.66 3.63
C LYS A 273 -18.53 -8.19 3.72
N ILE A 274 -18.28 -9.22 4.53
CA ILE A 274 -16.95 -9.85 4.63
C ILE A 274 -16.51 -10.36 3.26
N ILE A 275 -17.39 -11.04 2.52
CA ILE A 275 -17.10 -11.57 1.19
C ILE A 275 -16.75 -10.45 0.19
N GLN A 276 -17.58 -9.41 0.10
CA GLN A 276 -17.38 -8.30 -0.83
C GLN A 276 -16.08 -7.55 -0.55
N VAL A 277 -15.81 -7.23 0.72
CA VAL A 277 -14.58 -6.56 1.14
C VAL A 277 -13.37 -7.44 0.87
N SER A 278 -13.44 -8.74 1.15
CA SER A 278 -12.33 -9.68 0.93
C SER A 278 -11.94 -9.75 -0.55
N VAL A 279 -12.91 -9.87 -1.45
CA VAL A 279 -12.63 -9.91 -2.90
C VAL A 279 -12.05 -8.58 -3.39
N ALA A 280 -12.55 -7.45 -2.89
CA ALA A 280 -12.01 -6.14 -3.22
C ALA A 280 -10.55 -5.98 -2.74
N GLN A 281 -10.27 -6.40 -1.49
CA GLN A 281 -8.94 -6.36 -0.91
C GLN A 281 -7.95 -7.29 -1.63
N VAL A 282 -8.38 -8.48 -2.08
CA VAL A 282 -7.54 -9.34 -2.94
C VAL A 282 -7.17 -8.63 -4.25
N GLY A 283 -8.11 -7.89 -4.83
CA GLY A 283 -7.87 -7.05 -6.00
C GLY A 283 -6.74 -6.05 -5.75
N GLU A 284 -6.79 -5.30 -4.66
CA GLU A 284 -5.78 -4.29 -4.34
C GLU A 284 -4.43 -4.88 -3.91
N LEU A 285 -4.44 -5.99 -3.18
CA LEU A 285 -3.24 -6.67 -2.69
C LEU A 285 -2.47 -7.38 -3.81
N PHE A 286 -3.15 -8.07 -4.73
CA PHE A 286 -2.50 -9.00 -5.68
C PHE A 286 -2.75 -8.71 -7.16
N LEU A 287 -3.82 -8.00 -7.53
CA LEU A 287 -4.15 -7.81 -8.94
C LEU A 287 -3.38 -6.62 -9.53
N ARG A 288 -2.61 -6.88 -10.59
CA ARG A 288 -1.95 -5.81 -11.35
C ARG A 288 -2.96 -5.04 -12.21
N VAL A 289 -3.10 -3.76 -11.94
CA VAL A 289 -3.97 -2.83 -12.67
C VAL A 289 -3.08 -1.89 -13.48
N LEU A 290 -3.29 -1.86 -14.80
CA LEU A 290 -2.44 -1.09 -15.73
C LEU A 290 -0.95 -1.43 -15.50
N ASN A 291 -0.16 -0.43 -15.09
CA ASN A 291 1.27 -0.54 -14.84
C ASN A 291 1.63 -0.57 -13.34
N ASP A 292 0.67 -0.33 -12.44
CA ASP A 292 0.95 -0.24 -11.00
C ASP A 292 1.16 -1.60 -10.36
N MET A 293 2.22 -1.70 -9.56
CA MET A 293 2.49 -2.87 -8.73
C MET A 293 1.39 -3.04 -7.67
N PRO A 294 0.87 -4.26 -7.45
CA PRO A 294 -0.11 -4.49 -6.38
C PRO A 294 0.49 -4.20 -4.99
N LEU A 295 -0.36 -3.88 -4.02
CA LEU A 295 0.10 -3.37 -2.71
C LEU A 295 0.99 -4.36 -1.97
N PHE A 296 0.67 -5.66 -2.00
CA PHE A 296 1.49 -6.69 -1.34
C PHE A 296 2.94 -6.68 -1.86
N TYR A 297 3.11 -6.63 -3.18
CA TYR A 297 4.45 -6.60 -3.80
C TYR A 297 5.18 -5.29 -3.54
N LYS A 298 4.46 -4.17 -3.46
CA LYS A 298 5.05 -2.89 -3.03
C LYS A 298 5.60 -3.02 -1.62
N VAL A 299 4.83 -3.55 -0.68
CA VAL A 299 5.23 -3.66 0.74
C VAL A 299 6.39 -4.63 0.92
N ILE A 300 6.28 -5.88 0.44
CA ILE A 300 7.30 -6.91 0.67
C ILE A 300 8.64 -6.63 -0.03
N LEU A 301 8.60 -5.97 -1.19
CA LEU A 301 9.81 -5.63 -1.94
C LEU A 301 10.35 -4.24 -1.59
N CYS A 302 9.66 -3.45 -0.77
CA CYS A 302 10.27 -2.25 -0.19
C CYS A 302 11.38 -2.66 0.79
N SER A 303 12.55 -2.04 0.68
CA SER A 303 13.57 -2.07 1.73
C SER A 303 14.28 -0.73 1.73
N PRO A 304 14.62 -0.21 2.92
CA PRO A 304 15.54 0.90 3.00
C PRO A 304 16.92 0.50 2.44
N PRO A 305 17.76 1.47 2.06
CA PRO A 305 19.12 1.23 1.58
C PRO A 305 19.92 0.38 2.57
N ALA A 306 20.72 -0.56 2.06
CA ALA A 306 21.48 -1.49 2.90
C ALA A 306 22.45 -0.79 3.88
N SER A 307 22.87 0.44 3.57
CA SER A 307 23.69 1.28 4.46
C SER A 307 23.00 1.67 5.77
N GLN A 308 21.66 1.67 5.81
CA GLN A 308 20.87 2.01 6.99
C GLN A 308 20.53 0.79 7.86
N LEU A 309 20.72 -0.43 7.33
CA LEU A 309 20.20 -1.66 7.96
C LEU A 309 21.06 -2.19 9.11
N PHE A 310 22.38 -1.94 9.06
CA PHE A 310 23.37 -2.48 9.98
C PHE A 310 24.06 -1.39 10.81
N GLY A 311 23.28 -0.36 11.19
CA GLY A 311 23.76 0.74 12.02
C GLY A 311 24.52 0.24 13.26
N GLY A 312 25.68 0.84 13.52
CA GLY A 312 26.54 0.48 14.65
C GLY A 312 27.54 -0.65 14.40
N ILE A 313 27.47 -1.38 13.28
CA ILE A 313 28.48 -2.39 12.91
C ILE A 313 29.56 -1.74 12.04
N PRO A 314 30.86 -1.82 12.41
CA PRO A 314 31.94 -1.33 11.56
C PRO A 314 32.14 -2.28 10.37
N ASN A 315 32.31 -1.70 9.17
CA ASN A 315 32.49 -2.39 7.90
C ASN A 315 31.54 -3.59 7.71
N PRO A 316 30.22 -3.34 7.54
CA PRO A 316 29.21 -4.40 7.47
C PRO A 316 29.14 -5.07 6.08
N ASP A 317 30.24 -5.14 5.33
CA ASP A 317 30.25 -5.60 3.93
C ASP A 317 29.76 -7.05 3.78
N GLY A 318 30.09 -7.90 4.75
CA GLY A 318 29.63 -9.29 4.80
C GLY A 318 28.11 -9.37 5.03
N GLU A 319 27.61 -8.63 6.01
CA GLU A 319 26.18 -8.57 6.34
C GLU A 319 25.35 -7.99 5.19
N VAL A 320 25.85 -6.92 4.57
CA VAL A 320 25.22 -6.27 3.41
C VAL A 320 25.19 -7.23 2.21
N ARG A 321 26.24 -8.02 1.99
CA ARG A 321 26.26 -9.03 0.92
C ARG A 321 25.19 -10.10 1.15
N LEU A 322 25.10 -10.65 2.36
CA LEU A 322 24.07 -11.65 2.70
C LEU A 322 22.65 -11.08 2.57
N TRP A 323 22.46 -9.82 2.97
CA TRP A 323 21.18 -9.14 2.79
C TRP A 323 20.81 -8.99 1.32
N LYS A 324 21.76 -8.60 0.45
CA LYS A 324 21.53 -8.51 -1.00
C LYS A 324 21.14 -9.87 -1.60
N LEU A 325 21.85 -10.94 -1.25
CA LEU A 325 21.52 -12.29 -1.72
C LEU A 325 20.13 -12.74 -1.25
N PHE A 326 19.78 -12.45 0.00
CA PHE A 326 18.44 -12.70 0.51
C PHE A 326 17.38 -11.93 -0.29
N ARG A 327 17.64 -10.65 -0.60
CA ARG A 327 16.75 -9.80 -1.39
C ARG A 327 16.57 -10.29 -2.82
N GLU A 328 17.63 -10.67 -3.50
CA GLU A 328 17.58 -11.27 -4.84
C GLU A 328 16.75 -12.56 -4.84
N ARG A 329 16.95 -13.41 -3.82
CA ARG A 329 16.15 -14.63 -3.64
C ARG A 329 14.68 -14.31 -3.41
N LEU A 330 14.38 -13.33 -2.55
CA LEU A 330 13.02 -12.88 -2.27
C LEU A 330 12.36 -12.34 -3.54
N GLU A 331 13.04 -11.48 -4.30
CA GLU A 331 12.56 -10.93 -5.57
C GLU A 331 12.29 -12.02 -6.61
N SER A 332 13.16 -13.05 -6.69
CA SER A 332 12.96 -14.20 -7.58
C SER A 332 11.75 -15.07 -7.19
N ALA A 333 11.45 -15.17 -5.90
CA ALA A 333 10.31 -15.93 -5.39
C ALA A 333 8.98 -15.15 -5.50
N MET A 334 9.03 -13.82 -5.35
CA MET A 334 7.88 -12.93 -5.33
C MET A 334 7.39 -12.55 -6.74
N VAL A 335 7.05 -13.56 -7.53
CA VAL A 335 6.49 -13.40 -8.87
C VAL A 335 5.03 -12.96 -8.81
N THR A 336 4.64 -12.00 -9.65
CA THR A 336 3.26 -11.52 -9.74
C THR A 336 2.30 -12.63 -10.15
N LEU A 337 1.21 -12.80 -9.41
CA LEU A 337 0.19 -13.79 -9.71
C LEU A 337 -0.56 -13.48 -11.02
N ASN A 338 -0.89 -14.53 -11.78
CA ASN A 338 -1.71 -14.40 -12.98
C ASN A 338 -3.16 -14.04 -12.60
N LYS A 339 -3.76 -13.09 -13.31
CA LYS A 339 -5.17 -12.66 -13.14
C LYS A 339 -6.16 -13.83 -13.17
N GLN A 340 -5.94 -14.82 -14.06
CA GLN A 340 -6.79 -16.01 -14.15
C GLN A 340 -6.67 -16.91 -12.92
N TYR A 341 -5.46 -17.01 -12.34
CA TYR A 341 -5.24 -17.76 -11.12
C TYR A 341 -5.96 -17.10 -9.94
N ILE A 342 -5.79 -15.79 -9.76
CA ILE A 342 -6.49 -15.02 -8.72
C ILE A 342 -8.00 -15.19 -8.85
N ALA A 343 -8.56 -15.01 -10.06
CA ALA A 343 -10.00 -15.15 -10.30
C ALA A 343 -10.50 -16.56 -9.96
N ARG A 344 -9.77 -17.61 -10.37
CA ARG A 344 -10.13 -19.00 -10.06
C ARG A 344 -10.09 -19.25 -8.56
N THR A 345 -9.05 -18.82 -7.87
CA THR A 345 -8.91 -19.00 -6.41
C THR A 345 -10.02 -18.26 -5.66
N CYS A 346 -10.33 -17.02 -6.03
CA CYS A 346 -11.45 -16.28 -5.46
C CYS A 346 -12.79 -16.98 -5.73
N MET A 347 -13.04 -17.49 -6.94
CA MET A 347 -14.28 -18.21 -7.26
C MET A 347 -14.42 -19.51 -6.44
N THR A 348 -13.33 -20.27 -6.29
CA THR A 348 -13.32 -21.47 -5.45
C THR A 348 -13.63 -21.10 -4.00
N TRP A 349 -12.94 -20.10 -3.46
CA TRP A 349 -13.16 -19.62 -2.09
C TRP A 349 -14.59 -19.10 -1.88
N LEU A 350 -15.16 -18.37 -2.85
CA LEU A 350 -16.55 -17.90 -2.81
C LEU A 350 -17.54 -19.06 -2.78
N ARG A 351 -17.33 -20.08 -3.63
CA ARG A 351 -18.17 -21.28 -3.66
C ARG A 351 -18.08 -22.06 -2.35
N ASP A 352 -16.88 -22.22 -1.81
CA ASP A 352 -16.66 -22.94 -0.55
C ASP A 352 -17.29 -22.17 0.61
N SER A 353 -17.11 -20.84 0.66
CA SER A 353 -17.74 -19.98 1.67
C SER A 353 -19.26 -19.96 1.57
N GLY A 354 -19.81 -19.93 0.34
CA GLY A 354 -21.26 -20.05 0.12
C GLY A 354 -21.81 -21.41 0.54
N GLY A 355 -21.05 -22.50 0.31
CA GLY A 355 -21.37 -23.83 0.80
C GLY A 355 -21.45 -23.88 2.32
N GLU A 356 -20.53 -23.23 3.04
CA GLU A 356 -20.54 -23.14 4.51
C GLU A 356 -21.71 -22.33 5.09
N VAL A 357 -22.24 -21.37 4.31
CA VAL A 357 -23.39 -20.55 4.70
C VAL A 357 -24.70 -21.33 4.54
N VAL A 358 -24.78 -22.21 3.54
CA VAL A 358 -25.97 -23.03 3.25
C VAL A 358 -25.89 -24.41 3.92
N SER A 359 -24.75 -24.75 4.53
CA SER A 359 -24.54 -26.06 5.15
C SER A 359 -25.43 -26.25 6.37
N ASN A 360 -25.87 -27.50 6.56
CA ASN A 360 -26.65 -27.90 7.71
C ASN A 360 -25.74 -27.92 8.95
N ARG A 361 -26.06 -27.11 9.97
CA ARG A 361 -25.39 -27.13 11.26
C ARG A 361 -26.36 -27.70 12.30
N ASN A 362 -26.00 -28.81 12.93
CA ASN A 362 -26.77 -29.46 14.00
C ASN A 362 -28.24 -29.81 13.62
N GLY A 363 -28.49 -30.17 12.35
CA GLY A 363 -29.81 -30.60 11.88
C GLY A 363 -30.76 -29.48 11.45
N LYS A 364 -30.31 -28.21 11.47
CA LYS A 364 -31.10 -27.04 11.06
C LYS A 364 -30.35 -26.20 10.03
N TYR A 365 -31.06 -25.68 9.03
CA TYR A 365 -30.54 -24.67 8.12
C TYR A 365 -30.78 -23.28 8.69
N LEU A 366 -29.89 -22.32 8.40
CA LEU A 366 -30.07 -20.91 8.78
C LEU A 366 -31.39 -20.34 8.24
N ILE A 367 -31.81 -20.79 7.07
CA ILE A 367 -33.06 -20.37 6.43
C ILE A 367 -34.32 -20.90 7.12
N ASP A 368 -34.22 -21.96 7.95
CA ASP A 368 -35.37 -22.56 8.64
C ASP A 368 -35.94 -21.64 9.73
N ALA A 369 -35.17 -20.62 10.15
CA ALA A 369 -35.62 -19.60 11.10
C ALA A 369 -36.44 -18.48 10.45
N ILE A 370 -36.59 -18.46 9.12
CA ILE A 370 -37.50 -17.58 8.38
C ILE A 370 -38.83 -18.30 8.24
N ALA A 371 -39.84 -17.90 9.01
CA ALA A 371 -41.08 -18.66 9.15
C ALA A 371 -42.13 -18.28 8.09
N THR A 372 -42.04 -17.07 7.51
CA THR A 372 -43.07 -16.54 6.60
C THR A 372 -42.49 -16.07 5.27
N GLY A 373 -43.28 -16.15 4.20
CA GLY A 373 -42.89 -15.63 2.87
C GLY A 373 -42.68 -14.11 2.87
N GLY A 374 -43.33 -13.37 3.76
CA GLY A 374 -43.11 -11.93 3.96
C GLY A 374 -41.73 -11.64 4.55
N GLU A 375 -41.31 -12.39 5.57
CA GLU A 375 -39.95 -12.30 6.13
C GLU A 375 -38.89 -12.67 5.10
N LEU A 376 -39.15 -13.66 4.25
CA LEU A 376 -38.23 -14.04 3.17
C LEU A 376 -38.08 -12.93 2.13
N SER A 377 -39.17 -12.26 1.76
CA SER A 377 -39.12 -11.12 0.83
C SER A 377 -38.38 -9.93 1.42
N LEU A 378 -38.58 -9.63 2.72
CA LEU A 378 -37.83 -8.59 3.43
C LEU A 378 -36.35 -8.94 3.55
N ALA A 379 -36.04 -10.21 3.85
CA ALA A 379 -34.68 -10.73 3.87
C ALA A 379 -33.98 -10.56 2.53
N GLU A 380 -34.62 -10.97 1.43
CA GLU A 380 -34.08 -10.82 0.08
C GLU A 380 -33.82 -9.35 -0.24
N LYS A 381 -34.76 -8.46 0.09
CA LYS A 381 -34.61 -7.02 -0.14
C LYS A 381 -33.41 -6.45 0.62
N LEU A 382 -33.27 -6.73 1.91
CA LEU A 382 -32.16 -6.24 2.74
C LEU A 382 -30.80 -6.79 2.31
N ILE A 383 -30.77 -8.07 1.91
CA ILE A 383 -29.58 -8.72 1.36
C ILE A 383 -29.17 -8.05 0.05
N ARG A 384 -30.13 -7.79 -0.85
CA ARG A 384 -29.88 -7.13 -2.13
C ARG A 384 -29.41 -5.69 -1.96
N GLU A 385 -30.05 -4.93 -1.06
CA GLU A 385 -29.61 -3.58 -0.71
C GLU A 385 -28.19 -3.57 -0.13
N THR A 386 -27.84 -4.56 0.68
CA THR A 386 -26.46 -4.73 1.20
C THR A 386 -25.48 -5.04 0.07
N MET A 387 -25.87 -5.91 -0.88
CA MET A 387 -25.04 -6.26 -2.03
C MET A 387 -24.76 -5.05 -2.94
N ASP A 388 -25.76 -4.21 -3.17
CA ASP A 388 -25.67 -3.06 -4.07
C ASP A 388 -25.08 -1.80 -3.38
N SER A 389 -24.94 -1.84 -2.05
CA SER A 389 -24.43 -0.70 -1.28
C SER A 389 -22.94 -0.45 -1.54
N LYS A 390 -22.65 0.66 -2.23
CA LYS A 390 -21.29 1.19 -2.41
C LYS A 390 -20.61 1.59 -1.10
N GLN A 391 -21.35 1.77 -0.01
CA GLN A 391 -20.80 2.12 1.30
C GLN A 391 -19.95 0.99 1.89
N VAL A 392 -20.28 -0.27 1.59
CA VAL A 392 -19.50 -1.45 2.03
C VAL A 392 -18.07 -1.39 1.51
N LEU A 393 -17.87 -0.75 0.36
CA LEU A 393 -16.57 -0.65 -0.28
C LEU A 393 -15.88 0.72 -0.04
N GLN A 394 -16.53 1.72 0.57
CA GLN A 394 -15.96 3.06 0.72
C GLN A 394 -14.61 3.09 1.46
N GLY A 395 -14.36 2.16 2.40
CA GLY A 395 -13.07 2.01 3.08
C GLY A 395 -11.94 1.50 2.18
N VAL A 396 -12.27 0.79 1.09
CA VAL A 396 -11.32 0.28 0.07
C VAL A 396 -11.09 1.32 -1.04
N TRP A 397 -11.96 2.35 -1.14
CA TRP A 397 -11.99 3.28 -2.29
C TRP A 397 -11.18 4.56 -2.09
N THR A 398 -10.59 4.78 -0.91
CA THR A 398 -9.73 5.94 -0.64
C THR A 398 -8.45 5.93 -1.48
N GLY A 399 -7.95 4.74 -1.87
CA GLY A 399 -6.84 4.57 -2.84
C GLY A 399 -7.25 4.39 -4.31
N SER A 400 -8.54 4.15 -4.59
CA SER A 400 -9.02 3.61 -5.87
C SER A 400 -10.03 4.48 -6.61
N ARG A 401 -9.92 5.83 -6.55
CA ARG A 401 -10.70 6.73 -7.44
C ARG A 401 -10.51 6.44 -8.95
N VAL A 402 -9.49 5.68 -9.32
CA VAL A 402 -9.17 5.31 -10.71
C VAL A 402 -9.87 4.01 -11.15
N PHE A 403 -10.37 3.17 -10.23
CA PHE A 403 -10.68 1.76 -10.53
C PHE A 403 -12.07 1.52 -11.17
N LEU A 404 -13.08 2.36 -10.93
CA LEU A 404 -14.46 2.10 -11.43
C LEU A 404 -14.94 3.02 -12.56
N GLY A 405 -14.14 3.99 -12.99
CA GLY A 405 -14.48 4.83 -14.15
C GLY A 405 -14.45 4.09 -15.51
N LEU A 406 -13.99 2.84 -15.56
CA LEU A 406 -13.73 2.11 -16.81
C LEU A 406 -14.39 0.73 -16.93
N ARG A 407 -15.26 0.31 -15.99
CA ARG A 407 -15.93 -1.01 -16.13
C ARG A 407 -17.41 -1.10 -15.74
N LEU A 408 -18.08 0.02 -15.48
CA LEU A 408 -19.55 0.09 -15.40
C LEU A 408 -20.20 0.81 -16.59
N SER A 409 -19.42 1.19 -17.62
CA SER A 409 -19.95 1.64 -18.91
C SER A 409 -19.73 0.57 -19.98
N CYS A 410 -20.40 -0.58 -19.83
CA CYS A 410 -20.82 -1.39 -20.96
C CYS A 410 -22.33 -1.59 -20.83
N PRO A 411 -23.16 -1.02 -21.72
CA PRO A 411 -24.60 -1.22 -21.71
C PRO A 411 -24.95 -2.56 -22.37
N GLY A 412 -25.92 -3.26 -21.81
CA GLY A 412 -26.71 -4.28 -22.51
C GLY A 412 -26.23 -5.72 -22.40
N VAL A 413 -26.67 -6.41 -21.35
CA VAL A 413 -27.17 -7.79 -21.49
C VAL A 413 -28.47 -7.85 -20.70
N GLY A 414 -29.58 -7.65 -21.42
CA GLY A 414 -30.91 -7.90 -20.90
C GLY A 414 -31.08 -9.40 -20.71
N PHE A 415 -31.43 -9.80 -19.48
CA PHE A 415 -32.17 -11.03 -19.25
C PHE A 415 -33.64 -10.68 -19.48
N GLU A 416 -34.15 -10.95 -20.67
CA GLU A 416 -35.58 -11.22 -20.85
C GLU A 416 -35.82 -12.73 -20.73
N SER A 417 -37.06 -13.02 -20.35
CA SER A 417 -37.65 -14.33 -20.02
C SER A 417 -37.50 -15.40 -21.08
#